data_AF-A0A7X6NIU5-F1
#
_entry.id   AF-A0A7X6NIU5-F1
#
_cell.length_a   1.000
_cell.length_b   1.000
_cell.length_c   1.000
_cell.angle_alpha   90.00
_cell.angle_beta   90.00
_cell.angle_gamma   90.00
#
_symmetry.space_group_name_H-M   'P 1'
#
loop_
_entity.id
_entity.type
_entity.pdbx_description
1 polymer ?
#
loop_
_entity_poly.entity_id
_entity_poly.type
_entity_poly.pdbx_seq_one_letter_code
_entity_poly.pdbx_strand_id
1 'polypeptide(L)'
;MESVINNNLTIEYIIENYGKMVYSICRRMIQNKDTADDAAQEVWLEVNKSLKTFRGESKISTWIYTITSRIVLKMAKEEHKYSTYFLSNYFHGEDIEIPDYEDFDKQLWVREMCDKCLTGTLHCLDNESRLAYILRDINMLPYSDIAAIFEKDEASIRKMVSRSRNKLRNFLNDECILKNPDSKCKCRMSKWVKEIQLDEEYKKLRQTVNRINFYRASEIILTKDYLLK
;
A
#
# COMPACT_ATOMS: atom_id res chain seq x y z
N MET A 1 -17.27 -12.86 38.62
CA MET A 1 -16.00 -12.90 37.85
C MET A 1 -16.24 -12.12 36.56
N GLU A 2 -16.22 -10.80 36.68
CA GLU A 2 -16.24 -9.90 35.54
C GLU A 2 -14.87 -9.98 34.88
N SER A 3 -14.85 -10.42 33.62
CA SER A 3 -13.64 -10.36 32.80
C SER A 3 -13.18 -8.92 32.72
N VAL A 4 -11.91 -8.69 33.02
CA VAL A 4 -11.19 -7.44 32.81
C VAL A 4 -11.26 -7.10 31.32
N ILE A 5 -12.35 -6.46 30.91
CA ILE A 5 -12.43 -5.80 29.61
C ILE A 5 -11.47 -4.61 29.76
N ASN A 6 -10.42 -4.65 28.94
CA ASN A 6 -9.45 -3.57 28.75
C ASN A 6 -10.17 -2.22 28.67
N ASN A 7 -10.21 -1.46 29.77
CA ASN A 7 -10.92 -0.17 29.86
C ASN A 7 -10.36 0.93 28.92
N ASN A 8 -9.37 0.61 28.08
CA ASN A 8 -8.68 1.52 27.17
C ASN A 8 -8.81 1.18 25.68
N LEU A 9 -9.54 0.12 25.28
CA LEU A 9 -9.79 -0.18 23.86
C LEU A 9 -11.13 0.40 23.41
N THR A 10 -11.12 1.67 23.01
CA THR A 10 -12.27 2.30 22.35
C THR A 10 -12.10 2.29 20.82
N ILE A 11 -13.19 2.50 20.10
CA ILE A 11 -13.14 2.59 18.63
C ILE A 11 -12.34 3.81 18.18
N GLU A 12 -12.41 4.92 18.92
CA GLU A 12 -11.65 6.13 18.65
C GLU A 12 -10.14 5.88 18.75
N TYR A 13 -9.69 5.21 19.82
CA TYR A 13 -8.29 4.81 19.98
C TYR A 13 -7.82 3.93 18.83
N ILE A 14 -8.66 2.98 18.40
CA ILE A 14 -8.33 2.08 17.30
C ILE A 14 -8.22 2.85 15.97
N ILE A 15 -9.17 3.73 15.66
CA ILE A 15 -9.15 4.53 14.43
C ILE A 15 -7.92 5.44 14.42
N GLU A 16 -7.58 6.08 15.55
CA GLU A 16 -6.42 6.95 15.65
C GLU A 16 -5.10 6.20 15.37
N ASN A 17 -4.96 4.98 15.90
CA ASN A 17 -3.71 4.22 15.80
C ASN A 17 -3.61 3.36 14.52
N TYR A 18 -4.73 2.94 13.94
CA TYR A 18 -4.77 2.00 12.82
C TYR A 18 -5.42 2.59 11.55
N GLY A 19 -5.97 3.80 11.62
CA GLY A 19 -6.60 4.56 10.55
C GLY A 19 -5.79 4.56 9.25
N LYS A 20 -4.55 5.05 9.36
CA LYS A 20 -3.61 5.16 8.23
C LYS A 20 -3.28 3.81 7.61
N MET A 21 -3.16 2.76 8.45
CA MET A 21 -2.84 1.42 8.00
C MET A 21 -3.99 0.81 7.19
N VAL A 22 -5.22 0.86 7.71
CA VAL A 22 -6.40 0.33 7.02
C VAL A 22 -6.60 1.06 5.69
N TYR A 23 -6.50 2.39 5.72
CA TYR A 23 -6.62 3.21 4.53
C TYR A 23 -5.58 2.85 3.46
N SER A 24 -4.31 2.74 3.86
CA SER A 24 -3.22 2.33 2.95
C SER A 24 -3.50 0.96 2.31
N ILE A 25 -3.91 -0.04 3.09
CA ILE A 25 -4.21 -1.38 2.54
C ILE A 25 -5.36 -1.29 1.54
N CYS A 26 -6.47 -0.63 1.88
CA CYS A 26 -7.62 -0.50 0.98
C CYS A 26 -7.23 0.20 -0.32
N ARG A 27 -6.53 1.34 -0.25
CA ARG A 27 -6.10 2.11 -1.44
C ARG A 27 -5.07 1.40 -2.30
N ARG A 28 -4.29 0.47 -1.76
CA ARG A 28 -3.33 -0.35 -2.51
C ARG A 28 -3.94 -1.64 -3.07
N MET A 29 -5.07 -2.07 -2.53
CA MET A 29 -5.76 -3.28 -2.97
C MET A 29 -6.81 -2.99 -4.04
N ILE A 30 -7.44 -1.81 -4.00
CA ILE A 30 -8.60 -1.43 -4.81
C ILE A 30 -8.27 -0.16 -5.60
N GLN A 31 -8.51 -0.19 -6.92
CA GLN A 31 -8.13 0.93 -7.82
C GLN A 31 -9.10 2.09 -7.73
N ASN A 32 -10.41 1.79 -7.70
CA ASN A 32 -11.45 2.79 -7.59
C ASN A 32 -11.38 3.41 -6.19
N LYS A 33 -11.21 4.74 -6.13
CA LYS A 33 -11.09 5.45 -4.87
C LYS A 33 -12.34 5.27 -3.99
N ASP A 34 -13.53 5.43 -4.57
CA ASP A 34 -14.78 5.37 -3.82
C ASP A 34 -14.98 3.96 -3.25
N THR A 35 -14.73 2.91 -4.03
CA THR A 35 -14.77 1.52 -3.57
C THR A 35 -13.73 1.24 -2.48
N ALA A 36 -12.55 1.84 -2.55
CA ALA A 36 -11.52 1.69 -1.53
C ALA A 36 -11.89 2.43 -0.24
N ASP A 37 -12.51 3.60 -0.34
CA ASP A 37 -13.03 4.36 0.80
C ASP A 37 -14.21 3.60 1.45
N ASP A 38 -15.10 2.99 0.65
CA ASP A 38 -16.16 2.09 1.11
C ASP A 38 -15.60 0.86 1.84
N ALA A 39 -14.52 0.26 1.31
CA ALA A 39 -13.86 -0.87 1.96
C ALA A 39 -13.31 -0.48 3.34
N ALA A 40 -12.69 0.69 3.45
CA ALA A 40 -12.20 1.19 4.73
C ALA A 40 -13.36 1.42 5.72
N GLN A 41 -14.49 1.93 5.26
CA GLN A 41 -15.70 2.06 6.09
C GLN A 41 -16.24 0.71 6.53
N GLU A 42 -16.35 -0.29 5.63
CA GLU A 42 -16.79 -1.66 5.99
C GLU A 42 -15.87 -2.28 7.05
N VAL A 43 -14.56 -2.01 6.99
CA VAL A 43 -13.60 -2.42 8.04
C VAL A 43 -13.95 -1.83 9.39
N TRP A 44 -14.18 -0.52 9.47
CA TRP A 44 -14.49 0.13 10.74
C TRP A 44 -15.83 -0.30 11.32
N LEU A 45 -16.83 -0.52 10.46
CA LEU A 45 -18.13 -1.07 10.89
C LEU A 45 -17.97 -2.46 11.51
N GLU A 46 -17.18 -3.33 10.88
CA GLU A 46 -16.95 -4.68 11.39
C GLU A 46 -16.10 -4.69 12.66
N VAL A 47 -15.07 -3.84 12.72
CA VAL A 47 -14.25 -3.65 13.92
C VAL A 47 -15.12 -3.18 15.08
N ASN A 48 -15.94 -2.14 14.90
CA ASN A 48 -16.81 -1.61 15.96
C ASN A 48 -17.83 -2.66 16.44
N LYS A 49 -18.43 -3.40 15.50
CA LYS A 49 -19.38 -4.48 15.80
C LYS A 49 -18.74 -5.60 16.61
N SER A 50 -17.51 -5.97 16.27
CA SER A 50 -16.81 -7.13 16.83
C SER A 50 -15.89 -6.79 18.01
N LEU A 51 -15.66 -5.51 18.30
CA LEU A 51 -14.76 -5.05 19.36
C LEU A 51 -15.20 -5.54 20.74
N LYS A 52 -16.52 -5.53 21.00
CA LYS A 52 -17.10 -5.99 22.28
C LYS A 52 -16.88 -7.48 22.55
N THR A 53 -16.65 -8.27 21.51
CA THR A 53 -16.44 -9.72 21.60
C THR A 53 -14.98 -10.13 21.38
N PHE A 54 -14.07 -9.16 21.24
CA PHE A 54 -12.65 -9.42 21.11
C PHE A 54 -12.08 -10.00 22.41
N ARG A 55 -11.62 -11.26 22.36
CA ARG A 55 -11.17 -12.02 23.53
C ARG A 55 -9.70 -11.81 23.90
N GLY A 56 -8.93 -11.06 23.11
CA GLY A 56 -7.50 -10.84 23.36
C GLY A 56 -6.59 -12.05 23.10
N GLU A 57 -7.08 -13.07 22.40
CA GLU A 57 -6.31 -14.27 22.02
C GLU A 57 -5.21 -13.97 20.98
N SER A 58 -5.30 -12.82 20.31
CA SER A 58 -4.27 -12.29 19.42
C SER A 58 -3.98 -10.82 19.77
N LYS A 59 -2.91 -10.25 19.19
CA LYS A 59 -2.69 -8.80 19.28
C LYS A 59 -3.84 -8.08 18.57
N ILE A 60 -4.30 -6.96 19.12
CA ILE A 60 -5.33 -6.13 18.49
C ILE A 60 -4.96 -5.75 17.05
N SER A 61 -3.68 -5.44 16.80
CA SER A 61 -3.18 -5.14 15.47
C SER A 61 -3.42 -6.30 14.51
N THR A 62 -3.05 -7.53 14.89
CA THR A 62 -3.22 -8.72 14.07
C THR A 62 -4.70 -8.97 13.77
N TRP A 63 -5.57 -8.78 14.75
CA TRP A 63 -7.02 -8.89 14.57
C TRP A 63 -7.58 -7.86 13.57
N ILE A 64 -7.15 -6.59 13.65
CA ILE A 64 -7.55 -5.55 12.69
C ILE A 64 -7.02 -5.88 11.29
N TYR A 65 -5.76 -6.35 11.17
CA TYR A 65 -5.22 -6.81 9.90
C TYR A 65 -6.04 -7.97 9.32
N THR A 66 -6.49 -8.92 10.13
CA THR A 66 -7.35 -10.03 9.69
C THR A 66 -8.68 -9.52 9.14
N ILE A 67 -9.36 -8.62 9.86
CA ILE A 67 -10.63 -8.03 9.41
C ILE A 67 -10.42 -7.27 8.10
N THR A 68 -9.40 -6.41 8.04
CA THR A 68 -9.03 -5.63 6.86
C THR A 68 -8.77 -6.54 5.67
N SER A 69 -7.91 -7.54 5.85
CA SER A 69 -7.52 -8.51 4.82
C SER A 69 -8.72 -9.24 4.23
N ARG A 70 -9.64 -9.69 5.08
CA ARG A 70 -10.86 -10.37 4.64
C ARG A 70 -11.74 -9.47 3.78
N ILE A 71 -11.96 -8.23 4.20
CA ILE A 71 -12.83 -7.27 3.49
C ILE A 71 -12.19 -6.85 2.16
N VAL A 72 -10.92 -6.47 2.15
CA VAL A 72 -10.26 -6.04 0.92
C VAL A 72 -10.11 -7.17 -0.09
N LEU A 73 -9.88 -8.43 0.34
CA LEU A 73 -9.86 -9.57 -0.59
C LEU A 73 -11.24 -9.86 -1.18
N LYS A 74 -12.30 -9.72 -0.38
CA LYS A 74 -13.69 -9.86 -0.84
C LYS A 74 -14.02 -8.80 -1.90
N MET A 75 -13.71 -7.53 -1.63
CA MET A 75 -14.04 -6.42 -2.53
C MET A 75 -13.13 -6.37 -3.76
N ALA A 76 -11.85 -6.74 -3.62
CA ALA A 76 -10.93 -6.80 -4.73
C ALA A 76 -11.17 -8.01 -5.66
N LYS A 77 -12.15 -8.89 -5.40
CA LYS A 77 -12.37 -10.10 -6.21
C LYS A 77 -12.58 -9.82 -7.70
N GLU A 78 -13.18 -8.68 -8.02
CA GLU A 78 -13.42 -8.23 -9.39
C GLU A 78 -12.27 -7.37 -9.96
N GLU A 79 -11.25 -7.06 -9.14
CA GLU A 79 -10.08 -6.31 -9.57
C GLU A 79 -9.28 -7.08 -10.61
N HIS A 80 -9.11 -6.46 -11.77
CA HIS A 80 -8.31 -7.04 -12.85
C HIS A 80 -6.83 -6.98 -12.52
N LYS A 81 -6.15 -8.10 -12.81
CA LYS A 81 -4.69 -8.16 -12.77
C LYS A 81 -4.12 -7.47 -14.01
N TYR A 82 -3.28 -6.47 -13.81
CA TYR A 82 -2.58 -5.83 -14.90
C TYR A 82 -1.58 -6.79 -15.55
N SER A 83 -1.64 -6.88 -16.88
CA SER A 83 -0.61 -7.55 -17.65
C SER A 83 0.66 -6.71 -17.68
N THR A 84 1.80 -7.36 -17.88
CA THR A 84 3.08 -6.67 -18.10
C THR A 84 3.00 -5.74 -19.31
N TYR A 85 2.25 -6.12 -20.35
CA TYR A 85 1.98 -5.31 -21.53
C TYR A 85 1.18 -4.04 -21.20
N PHE A 86 0.11 -4.16 -20.40
CA PHE A 86 -0.68 -2.99 -19.96
C PHE A 86 0.19 -1.98 -19.23
N LEU A 87 0.98 -2.45 -18.25
CA LEU A 87 1.89 -1.56 -17.53
C LEU A 87 2.93 -0.95 -18.46
N SER A 88 3.60 -1.75 -19.30
CA SER A 88 4.58 -1.28 -20.27
C SER A 88 4.03 -0.13 -21.11
N ASN A 89 2.83 -0.27 -21.68
CA ASN A 89 2.19 0.79 -22.46
C ASN A 89 1.79 2.00 -21.62
N TYR A 90 1.30 1.78 -20.39
CA TYR A 90 0.99 2.87 -19.48
C TYR A 90 2.25 3.69 -19.15
N PHE A 91 3.40 3.05 -18.96
CA PHE A 91 4.63 3.74 -18.67
C PHE A 91 5.26 4.38 -19.91
N HIS A 92 5.28 3.72 -21.06
CA HIS A 92 5.89 4.24 -22.29
C HIS A 92 4.95 5.11 -23.16
N GLY A 93 3.79 5.51 -22.63
CA GLY A 93 2.88 6.43 -23.32
C GLY A 93 3.40 7.87 -23.38
N GLU A 94 2.59 8.78 -23.92
CA GLU A 94 2.90 10.22 -23.99
C GLU A 94 3.06 10.84 -22.60
N ASP A 95 3.87 11.89 -22.42
CA ASP A 95 4.00 12.52 -21.10
C ASP A 95 2.64 13.01 -20.55
N ILE A 96 2.41 12.86 -19.25
CA ILE A 96 1.20 13.41 -18.60
C ILE A 96 1.48 14.87 -18.30
N GLU A 97 0.66 15.78 -18.80
CA GLU A 97 0.77 17.19 -18.45
C GLU A 97 0.24 17.47 -17.04
N ILE A 98 0.91 18.40 -16.35
CA ILE A 98 0.41 18.90 -15.07
C ILE A 98 -0.81 19.78 -15.36
N PRO A 99 -1.91 19.63 -14.60
CA PRO A 99 -3.06 20.50 -14.76
C PRO A 99 -2.69 21.98 -14.59
N ASP A 100 -3.12 22.82 -15.53
CA ASP A 100 -2.87 24.26 -15.53
C ASP A 100 -3.93 24.98 -14.68
N TYR A 101 -3.72 25.01 -13.37
CA TYR A 101 -4.58 25.73 -12.42
C TYR A 101 -3.73 26.65 -11.53
N GLU A 102 -4.20 27.89 -11.33
CA GLU A 102 -3.69 28.76 -10.27
C GLU A 102 -3.89 28.06 -8.91
N ASP A 103 -2.91 28.18 -8.01
CA ASP A 103 -2.82 27.50 -6.70
C ASP A 103 -2.58 25.97 -6.72
N PHE A 104 -2.27 25.38 -7.88
CA PHE A 104 -1.95 23.97 -7.91
C PHE A 104 -0.60 23.65 -7.25
N ASP A 105 -0.64 22.91 -6.15
CA ASP A 105 0.56 22.37 -5.50
C ASP A 105 1.19 21.29 -6.40
N LYS A 106 2.08 21.74 -7.28
CA LYS A 106 2.84 20.92 -8.22
C LYS A 106 3.55 19.75 -7.53
N GLN A 107 4.09 19.98 -6.32
CA GLN A 107 4.80 18.95 -5.58
C GLN A 107 3.86 17.86 -5.10
N LEU A 108 2.70 18.23 -4.55
CA LEU A 108 1.65 17.28 -4.19
C LEU A 108 1.26 16.41 -5.37
N TRP A 109 0.93 17.00 -6.51
CA TRP A 109 0.41 16.23 -7.62
C TRP A 109 1.41 15.20 -8.13
N VAL A 110 2.69 15.54 -8.23
CA VAL A 110 3.70 14.55 -8.63
C VAL A 110 3.82 13.44 -7.60
N ARG A 111 3.72 13.76 -6.29
CA ARG A 111 3.71 12.73 -5.23
C ARG A 111 2.50 11.79 -5.37
N GLU A 112 1.30 12.33 -5.60
CA GLU A 112 0.08 11.55 -5.84
C GLU A 112 0.20 10.66 -7.09
N MET A 113 0.77 11.19 -8.17
CA MET A 113 0.98 10.40 -9.39
C MET A 113 2.03 9.31 -9.20
N CYS A 114 3.10 9.58 -8.43
CA CYS A 114 4.07 8.57 -8.05
C CYS A 114 3.43 7.46 -7.21
N ASP A 115 2.60 7.79 -6.23
CA ASP A 115 1.90 6.79 -5.41
C ASP A 115 0.91 5.98 -6.25
N LYS A 116 0.15 6.61 -7.16
CA LYS A 116 -0.72 5.91 -8.13
C LYS A 116 0.07 4.94 -9.02
N CYS A 117 1.22 5.38 -9.53
CA CYS A 117 2.14 4.55 -10.30
C CYS A 117 2.57 3.33 -9.48
N LEU A 118 3.10 3.54 -8.27
CA LEU A 118 3.56 2.46 -7.40
C LEU A 118 2.42 1.51 -7.03
N THR A 119 1.24 2.03 -6.71
CA THR A 119 0.05 1.22 -6.48
C THR A 119 -0.30 0.40 -7.71
N GLY A 120 -0.33 0.99 -8.91
CA GLY A 120 -0.58 0.27 -10.17
C GLY A 120 0.38 -0.90 -10.41
N THR A 121 1.66 -0.78 -10.02
CA THR A 121 2.60 -1.91 -10.13
C THR A 121 2.22 -3.10 -9.25
N LEU A 122 1.60 -2.86 -8.09
CA LEU A 122 1.10 -3.92 -7.20
C LEU A 122 -0.06 -4.70 -7.85
N HIS A 123 -0.80 -4.10 -8.78
CA HIS A 123 -1.88 -4.77 -9.52
C HIS A 123 -1.39 -5.77 -10.58
N CYS A 124 -0.07 -5.88 -10.80
CA CYS A 124 0.50 -7.04 -11.50
C CYS A 124 0.53 -8.32 -10.66
N LEU A 125 0.35 -8.22 -9.34
CA LEU A 125 0.16 -9.36 -8.46
C LEU A 125 -1.32 -9.76 -8.44
N ASP A 126 -1.60 -11.06 -8.31
CA ASP A 126 -2.94 -11.49 -7.87
C ASP A 126 -3.21 -10.99 -6.46
N ASN A 127 -4.50 -10.91 -6.07
CA ASN A 127 -4.93 -10.23 -4.86
C ASN A 127 -4.30 -10.80 -3.58
N GLU A 128 -4.17 -12.13 -3.46
CA GLU A 128 -3.50 -12.73 -2.30
C GLU A 128 -2.02 -12.35 -2.24
N SER A 129 -1.30 -12.50 -3.36
CA SER A 129 0.12 -12.16 -3.45
C SER A 129 0.37 -10.67 -3.24
N ARG A 130 -0.57 -9.81 -3.65
CA ARG A 130 -0.56 -8.36 -3.42
C ARG A 130 -0.70 -8.05 -1.94
N LEU A 131 -1.71 -8.60 -1.28
CA LEU A 131 -1.94 -8.38 0.14
C LEU A 131 -0.78 -8.91 0.98
N ALA A 132 -0.28 -10.12 0.69
CA ALA A 132 0.87 -10.68 1.40
C ALA A 132 2.12 -9.80 1.26
N TYR A 133 2.33 -9.19 0.08
CA TYR A 133 3.39 -8.23 -0.15
C TYR A 133 3.18 -6.95 0.68
N ILE A 134 1.99 -6.37 0.67
CA ILE A 134 1.66 -5.17 1.45
C ILE A 134 1.91 -5.43 2.95
N LEU A 135 1.35 -6.50 3.50
CA LEU A 135 1.52 -6.85 4.92
C LEU A 135 3.00 -7.06 5.31
N ARG A 136 3.81 -7.66 4.41
CA ARG A 136 5.21 -8.00 4.71
C ARG A 136 6.19 -6.87 4.43
N ASP A 137 6.12 -6.24 3.27
CA ASP A 137 7.13 -5.30 2.78
C ASP A 137 6.76 -3.84 3.09
N ILE A 138 5.47 -3.55 3.28
CA ILE A 138 4.98 -2.21 3.59
C ILE A 138 4.69 -2.10 5.10
N ASN A 139 3.86 -2.99 5.63
CA ASN A 139 3.49 -2.97 7.05
C ASN A 139 4.49 -3.70 7.97
N MET A 140 5.45 -4.44 7.40
CA MET A 140 6.51 -5.16 8.12
C MET A 140 6.04 -6.21 9.13
N LEU A 141 4.88 -6.81 8.92
CA LEU A 141 4.39 -7.89 9.78
C LEU A 141 5.31 -9.11 9.73
N PRO A 142 5.56 -9.79 10.87
CA PRO A 142 6.28 -11.05 10.86
C PRO A 142 5.52 -12.10 10.04
N TYR A 143 6.24 -13.05 9.43
CA TYR A 143 5.63 -14.09 8.61
C TYR A 143 4.60 -14.93 9.38
N SER A 144 4.79 -15.10 10.70
CA SER A 144 3.84 -15.75 11.61
C SER A 144 2.47 -15.08 11.63
N ASP A 145 2.44 -13.75 11.71
CA ASP A 145 1.19 -12.99 11.81
C ASP A 145 0.47 -13.01 10.46
N ILE A 146 1.22 -12.92 9.36
CA ILE A 146 0.67 -13.03 8.01
C ILE A 146 0.13 -14.45 7.76
N ALA A 147 0.83 -15.47 8.22
CA ALA A 147 0.36 -16.86 8.16
C ALA A 147 -0.97 -17.04 8.90
N ALA A 148 -1.11 -16.46 10.09
CA ALA A 148 -2.37 -16.46 10.83
C ALA A 148 -3.49 -15.71 10.11
N ILE A 149 -3.20 -14.55 9.49
CA ILE A 149 -4.17 -13.76 8.71
C ILE A 149 -4.67 -14.53 7.48
N PHE A 150 -3.78 -15.25 6.80
CA PHE A 150 -4.11 -16.01 5.59
C PHE A 150 -4.63 -17.42 5.87
N GLU A 151 -4.57 -17.88 7.13
CA GLU A 151 -4.82 -19.28 7.52
C GLU A 151 -3.96 -20.28 6.71
N LYS A 152 -2.67 -19.94 6.52
CA LYS A 152 -1.68 -20.74 5.77
C LYS A 152 -0.43 -20.95 6.61
N ASP A 153 0.44 -21.88 6.21
CA ASP A 153 1.73 -22.05 6.86
C ASP A 153 2.72 -20.92 6.49
N GLU A 154 3.64 -20.60 7.41
CA GLU A 154 4.62 -19.54 7.18
C GLU A 154 5.53 -19.77 5.97
N ALA A 155 5.83 -21.04 5.62
CA ALA A 155 6.70 -21.34 4.49
C ALA A 155 6.01 -21.00 3.17
N SER A 156 4.70 -21.24 3.07
CA SER A 156 3.86 -20.80 1.95
C SER A 156 3.84 -19.28 1.82
N ILE A 157 3.68 -18.54 2.93
CA ILE A 157 3.74 -17.07 2.91
C ILE A 157 5.11 -16.56 2.47
N ARG A 158 6.21 -17.15 2.99
CA ARG A 158 7.57 -16.80 2.57
C ARG A 158 7.78 -16.98 1.07
N LYS A 159 7.30 -18.10 0.50
CA LYS A 159 7.35 -18.38 -0.94
C LYS A 159 6.51 -17.38 -1.73
N MET A 160 5.30 -17.06 -1.27
CA MET A 160 4.40 -16.09 -1.92
C MET A 160 5.04 -14.71 -1.97
N VAL A 161 5.53 -14.18 -0.85
CA VAL A 161 6.20 -12.87 -0.79
C VAL A 161 7.47 -12.85 -1.64
N SER A 162 8.27 -13.92 -1.61
CA SER A 162 9.48 -14.03 -2.45
C SER A 162 9.15 -13.94 -3.95
N ARG A 163 8.09 -14.63 -4.39
CA ARG A 163 7.60 -14.56 -5.77
C ARG A 163 7.09 -13.16 -6.11
N SER A 164 6.32 -12.52 -5.21
CA SER A 164 5.86 -11.13 -5.38
C SER A 164 7.03 -10.17 -5.56
N ARG A 165 8.07 -10.25 -4.70
CA ARG A 165 9.29 -9.44 -4.80
C ARG A 165 9.98 -9.61 -6.15
N ASN A 166 10.18 -10.85 -6.59
CA ASN A 166 10.82 -11.12 -7.87
C ASN A 166 10.03 -10.54 -9.05
N LYS A 167 8.70 -10.64 -9.00
CA LYS A 167 7.84 -10.09 -10.06
C LYS A 167 7.89 -8.56 -10.11
N LEU A 168 7.82 -7.89 -8.95
CA LEU A 168 7.93 -6.43 -8.87
C LEU A 168 9.34 -5.93 -9.20
N ARG A 169 10.39 -6.70 -8.87
CA ARG A 169 11.78 -6.34 -9.15
C ARG A 169 12.02 -6.14 -10.64
N ASN A 170 11.49 -7.04 -11.48
CA ASN A 170 11.61 -6.93 -12.93
C ASN A 170 10.96 -5.64 -13.47
N PHE A 171 9.96 -5.13 -12.76
CA PHE A 171 9.31 -3.88 -13.11
C PHE A 171 10.09 -2.65 -12.60
N LEU A 172 10.64 -2.71 -11.38
CA LEU A 172 11.21 -1.54 -10.71
C LEU A 172 12.70 -1.28 -10.97
N ASN A 173 13.53 -2.32 -11.13
CA ASN A 173 14.98 -2.14 -11.11
C ASN A 173 15.56 -1.52 -12.39
N ASP A 174 14.96 -1.81 -13.55
CA ASP A 174 15.48 -1.36 -14.85
C ASP A 174 14.74 -0.13 -15.39
N GLU A 175 13.51 0.11 -14.91
CA GLU A 175 12.56 1.02 -15.57
C GLU A 175 12.02 2.15 -14.68
N CYS A 176 12.33 2.21 -13.37
CA CYS A 176 11.74 3.21 -12.46
C CYS A 176 12.78 4.18 -11.87
N ILE A 177 12.66 5.47 -12.19
CA ILE A 177 13.58 6.52 -11.70
C ILE A 177 13.56 6.70 -10.17
N LEU A 178 12.44 6.36 -9.52
CA LEU A 178 12.31 6.40 -8.05
C LEU A 178 13.14 5.30 -7.38
N LYS A 179 13.36 4.18 -8.07
CA LYS A 179 14.13 3.03 -7.58
C LYS A 179 15.60 3.13 -8.01
N ASN A 180 15.85 3.55 -9.24
CA ASN A 180 17.17 3.68 -9.83
C ASN A 180 17.27 5.02 -10.60
N PRO A 181 18.00 6.03 -10.08
CA PRO A 181 18.11 7.35 -10.72
C PRO A 181 18.73 7.31 -12.12
N ASP A 182 19.62 6.35 -12.34
CA ASP A 182 20.29 6.13 -13.62
C ASP A 182 19.46 5.23 -14.56
N SER A 183 18.26 4.82 -14.13
CA SER A 183 17.36 4.06 -15.00
C SER A 183 16.97 4.89 -16.21
N LYS A 184 16.79 4.20 -17.33
CA LYS A 184 16.26 4.79 -18.56
C LYS A 184 14.74 4.91 -18.51
N CYS A 185 14.19 5.15 -17.32
CA CYS A 185 12.76 5.27 -17.08
C CYS A 185 12.15 6.28 -18.06
N LYS A 186 11.51 5.76 -19.12
CA LYS A 186 10.73 6.55 -20.07
C LYS A 186 9.28 6.66 -19.59
N CYS A 187 9.07 6.70 -18.27
CA CYS A 187 7.72 6.82 -17.77
C CYS A 187 7.16 8.19 -18.14
N ARG A 188 5.85 8.25 -18.38
CA ARG A 188 5.07 9.48 -18.62
C ARG A 188 5.25 10.58 -17.57
N MET A 189 5.86 10.24 -16.42
CA MET A 189 6.11 11.15 -15.28
C MET A 189 7.57 11.56 -15.12
N SER A 190 8.48 11.02 -15.94
CA SER A 190 9.92 11.16 -15.76
C SER A 190 10.38 12.61 -15.76
N LYS A 191 9.79 13.46 -16.62
CA LYS A 191 10.01 14.92 -16.65
C LYS A 191 9.70 15.56 -15.29
N TRP A 192 8.47 15.39 -14.80
CA TRP A 192 7.98 16.07 -13.60
C TRP A 192 8.60 15.56 -12.32
N VAL A 193 8.90 14.26 -12.27
CA VAL A 193 9.66 13.66 -11.18
C VAL A 193 11.02 14.37 -11.10
N LYS A 194 11.76 14.53 -12.22
CA LYS A 194 13.06 15.23 -12.25
C LYS A 194 13.00 16.71 -11.82
N GLU A 195 11.89 17.40 -12.07
CA GLU A 195 11.75 18.83 -11.79
C GLU A 195 11.60 19.18 -10.29
N ILE A 196 11.12 18.27 -9.44
CA ILE A 196 10.87 18.55 -8.00
C ILE A 196 12.15 18.54 -7.13
N GLN A 197 13.32 18.71 -7.75
CA GLN A 197 14.62 18.58 -7.06
C GLN A 197 14.68 17.27 -6.27
N LEU A 198 14.61 16.17 -7.02
CA LEU A 198 14.62 14.79 -6.53
C LEU A 198 15.69 14.49 -5.48
N ASP A 199 16.77 15.25 -5.46
CA ASP A 199 17.92 14.87 -4.70
C ASP A 199 17.73 14.91 -3.20
N GLU A 200 16.97 15.85 -2.65
CA GLU A 200 16.79 15.97 -1.20
C GLU A 200 15.56 15.22 -0.68
N GLU A 201 14.39 15.35 -1.32
CA GLU A 201 13.18 14.63 -0.87
C GLU A 201 13.30 13.13 -1.08
N TYR A 202 13.79 12.72 -2.26
CA TYR A 202 13.91 11.31 -2.62
C TYR A 202 15.26 10.72 -2.23
N LYS A 203 16.25 11.50 -1.73
CA LYS A 203 17.47 10.95 -1.11
C LYS A 203 17.14 9.90 -0.06
N LYS A 204 16.14 10.22 0.77
CA LYS A 204 15.66 9.37 1.85
C LYS A 204 15.05 8.08 1.29
N LEU A 205 14.29 8.19 0.20
CA LEU A 205 13.77 7.05 -0.57
C LEU A 205 14.93 6.18 -1.11
N ARG A 206 15.93 6.78 -1.77
CA ARG A 206 17.12 6.09 -2.32
C ARG A 206 17.97 5.39 -1.26
N GLN A 207 18.22 6.05 -0.13
CA GLN A 207 18.96 5.47 0.98
C GLN A 207 18.19 4.31 1.64
N THR A 208 16.86 4.41 1.73
CA THR A 208 16.01 3.34 2.27
C THR A 208 15.84 2.19 1.29
N VAL A 209 15.82 2.49 -0.01
CA VAL A 209 15.82 1.52 -1.12
C VAL A 209 17.00 0.56 -1.02
N ASN A 210 18.20 1.08 -0.77
CA ASN A 210 19.42 0.29 -0.58
C ASN A 210 19.37 -0.59 0.68
N ARG A 211 18.48 -0.25 1.64
CA ARG A 211 18.32 -0.93 2.93
C ARG A 211 17.16 -1.94 2.97
N ILE A 212 16.52 -2.24 1.83
CA ILE A 212 15.34 -3.13 1.69
C ILE A 212 14.12 -2.53 2.40
N ASN A 213 13.36 -1.60 1.77
CA ASN A 213 11.99 -1.17 2.18
C ASN A 213 11.43 -0.08 1.24
N PHE A 214 11.53 -0.24 -0.09
CA PHE A 214 11.18 0.82 -1.06
C PHE A 214 9.74 1.34 -0.92
N TYR A 215 8.75 0.44 -0.96
CA TYR A 215 7.34 0.84 -0.89
C TYR A 215 6.95 1.43 0.47
N ARG A 216 7.58 0.95 1.56
CA ARG A 216 7.39 1.55 2.88
C ARG A 216 7.97 2.97 2.95
N ALA A 217 9.15 3.17 2.38
CA ALA A 217 9.74 4.51 2.29
C ALA A 217 8.88 5.43 1.41
N SER A 218 8.32 4.89 0.32
CA SER A 218 7.45 5.66 -0.57
C SER A 218 6.16 6.08 0.14
N GLU A 219 5.59 5.24 1.01
CA GLU A 219 4.46 5.64 1.85
C GLU A 219 4.75 6.76 2.84
N ILE A 220 6.01 6.98 3.23
CA ILE A 220 6.33 8.08 4.13
C ILE A 220 6.56 9.37 3.35
N ILE A 221 7.04 9.25 2.10
CA ILE A 221 7.54 10.38 1.31
C ILE A 221 6.53 10.87 0.27
N LEU A 222 5.77 9.96 -0.35
CA LEU A 222 4.79 10.28 -1.41
C LEU A 222 3.40 10.57 -0.86
N THR A 223 3.12 10.10 0.34
CA THR A 223 1.81 10.23 0.96
C THR A 223 1.72 11.57 1.69
N LYS A 224 0.77 12.43 1.28
CA LYS A 224 0.20 13.43 2.20
C LYS A 224 -0.59 12.69 3.26
N ASP A 225 -0.70 13.21 4.48
CA ASP A 225 -1.63 12.70 5.49
C ASP A 225 -3.01 12.42 4.84
N TYR A 226 -3.26 11.15 4.48
CA TYR A 226 -4.48 10.72 3.78
C TYR A 226 -5.75 10.89 4.66
N LEU A 227 -5.58 11.44 5.86
CA LEU A 227 -6.61 11.72 6.86
C LEU A 227 -6.95 13.22 6.97
N LEU A 228 -6.35 14.09 6.14
CA LEU A 228 -6.65 15.52 6.14
C LEU A 228 -7.26 15.95 4.80
N LYS A 229 -8.46 15.44 4.52
CA LYS A 229 -9.52 16.16 3.81
C LYS A 229 -10.86 15.74 4.40
#